data_AF-A0A661E553-F1
#
_entry.id   AF-A0A661E553-F1
#
_cell.length_a   1.000
_cell.length_b   1.000
_cell.length_c   1.000
_cell.angle_alpha   90.00
_cell.angle_beta   90.00
_cell.angle_gamma   90.00
#
_symmetry.space_group_name_H-M   'P 1'
#
loop_
_entity.id
_entity.type
_entity.pdbx_description
1 polymer ?
#
loop_
_entity_poly.entity_id
_entity_poly.type
_entity_poly.pdbx_seq_one_letter_code
_entity_poly.pdbx_strand_id
1 'polypeptide(L)' 'MFRGVATFNLDVKGRMAIPAKFRKHLDVCCEGRLIVTIDHSDHCLQLYPLSEWELVEQKLSDLPSLNPQVRRLK' A
#
# COMPACT_ATOMS: atom_id res chain seq x y z
N MET A 1 -9.20 -7.92 -7.61
CA MET A 1 -8.58 -8.58 -6.45
C MET A 1 -7.13 -8.94 -6.78
N PHE A 2 -6.17 -8.52 -5.95
CA PHE A 2 -4.75 -8.84 -6.14
C PHE A 2 -4.40 -10.17 -5.47
N ARG A 3 -3.90 -11.14 -6.24
CA ARG A 3 -3.50 -12.47 -5.72
C ARG A 3 -2.25 -13.01 -6.40
N GLY A 4 -1.53 -13.83 -5.64
CA GLY A 4 -0.36 -14.59 -6.08
C GLY A 4 0.95 -13.82 -5.96
N VAL A 5 2.04 -14.57 -5.93
CA VAL A 5 3.40 -14.05 -5.75
C VAL A 5 4.01 -13.68 -7.11
N ALA A 6 4.91 -12.70 -7.12
CA ALA A 6 5.75 -12.39 -8.26
C ALA A 6 7.12 -11.92 -7.76
N THR A 7 8.19 -12.46 -8.32
CA THR A 7 9.56 -11.99 -8.07
C THR A 7 9.90 -10.91 -9.09
N PHE A 8 10.55 -9.85 -8.65
CA PHE A 8 11.02 -8.75 -9.49
C PHE A 8 12.34 -8.22 -8.96
N ASN A 9 13.12 -7.60 -9.86
CA ASN A 9 14.35 -6.92 -9.50
C ASN A 9 14.10 -5.41 -9.37
N LEU A 10 14.91 -4.76 -8.54
CA LEU A 10 15.00 -3.31 -8.48
C LEU A 10 16.07 -2.84 -9.45
N ASP A 11 15.81 -1.71 -10.11
CA ASP A 11 16.84 -1.03 -10.87
C ASP A 11 17.78 -0.24 -9.95
N VAL A 12 18.84 0.34 -10.53
CA VAL A 12 19.84 1.13 -9.80
C VAL A 12 19.29 2.36 -9.08
N LYS A 13 18.06 2.78 -9.40
CA LYS A 13 17.35 3.90 -8.76
C LYS A 13 16.31 3.44 -7.75
N GLY A 14 16.26 2.14 -7.44
CA GLY A 14 15.29 1.55 -6.54
C GLY A 14 13.87 1.46 -7.12
N ARG A 15 13.70 1.55 -8.43
CA ARG A 15 12.38 1.39 -9.07
C ARG A 15 12.11 -0.09 -9.34
N MET A 16 10.85 -0.49 -9.14
CA MET A 16 10.33 -1.78 -9.60
C MET A 16 9.28 -1.59 -10.68
N ALA A 17 9.24 -2.50 -11.64
CA ALA A 17 8.12 -2.58 -12.56
C ALA A 17 6.99 -3.40 -11.92
N ILE A 18 5.77 -2.86 -11.93
CA ILE A 18 4.59 -3.62 -11.51
C ILE A 18 4.44 -4.86 -12.40
N PRO A 19 4.22 -6.07 -11.83
CA PRO A 19 3.98 -7.28 -12.61
C PRO A 19 2.82 -7.13 -13.58
N ALA A 20 2.99 -7.62 -14.82
CA ALA A 20 2.02 -7.41 -15.91
C ALA A 20 0.59 -7.83 -15.56
N LYS A 21 0.43 -8.92 -14.79
CA LYS A 21 -0.88 -9.42 -14.32
C LYS A 21 -1.70 -8.41 -13.51
N PHE A 22 -1.05 -7.43 -12.89
CA PHE A 22 -1.73 -6.44 -12.04
C PHE A 22 -1.97 -5.10 -12.73
N ARG A 23 -1.24 -4.80 -13.82
CA ARG A 23 -1.28 -3.48 -14.48
C ARG A 23 -2.67 -3.09 -14.94
N LYS A 24 -3.36 -3.97 -15.68
CA LYS A 24 -4.72 -3.70 -16.18
C LYS A 24 -5.72 -3.47 -15.05
N HIS A 25 -5.57 -4.19 -13.94
CA HIS A 25 -6.47 -4.01 -12.81
C HIS A 25 -6.24 -2.67 -12.11
N LEU A 26 -4.98 -2.29 -11.90
CA LEU A 26 -4.60 -1.00 -11.32
C LEU A 26 -5.01 0.19 -12.16
N ASP A 27 -4.90 0.05 -13.48
CA ASP A 27 -5.33 1.08 -14.41
C ASP A 27 -6.85 1.32 -14.29
N VAL A 28 -7.64 0.24 -14.30
CA VAL A 28 -9.10 0.30 -14.16
C VAL A 28 -9.54 0.78 -12.77
N CYS A 29 -8.89 0.35 -11.68
CA CYS A 29 -9.38 0.66 -10.34
C CYS A 29 -8.89 2.00 -9.79
N CYS A 30 -7.73 2.50 -10.23
CA CYS A 30 -7.15 3.71 -9.66
C CYS A 30 -6.29 4.53 -10.62
N GLU A 31 -6.29 4.25 -11.93
CA GLU A 31 -5.51 4.98 -12.95
C GLU A 31 -4.03 5.09 -12.57
N GLY A 32 -3.49 4.05 -11.92
CA GLY A 32 -2.11 4.02 -11.45
C GLY A 32 -1.80 4.89 -10.22
N ARG A 33 -2.80 5.54 -9.60
CA ARG A 33 -2.62 6.25 -8.32
C ARG A 33 -2.47 5.25 -7.18
N LEU A 34 -1.27 5.21 -6.60
CA LEU A 34 -0.85 4.22 -5.63
C LEU A 34 -0.22 4.89 -4.41
N ILE A 35 -0.44 4.29 -3.24
CA ILE A 35 0.20 4.64 -1.98
C ILE A 35 1.09 3.49 -1.54
N VAL A 36 2.31 3.83 -1.11
CA VAL A 36 3.25 2.90 -0.48
C VAL A 36 3.42 3.30 0.97
N THR A 37 3.30 2.34 1.88
CA THR A 37 3.57 2.52 3.31
C THR A 37 4.36 1.33 3.86
N ILE A 38 4.82 1.46 5.10
CA ILE A 38 5.46 0.37 5.84
C ILE A 38 4.41 -0.50 6.53
N ASP A 39 4.68 -1.79 6.65
CA ASP A 39 3.98 -2.62 7.62
C ASP A 39 4.61 -2.44 9.01
N HIS A 40 3.77 -2.43 10.07
CA HIS A 40 4.25 -2.24 11.45
C HIS A 40 4.61 -3.55 12.17
N SER A 41 4.27 -4.69 11.57
CA SER A 41 4.45 -6.03 12.13
C SER A 41 5.57 -6.79 11.40
N ASP A 42 5.62 -6.67 10.08
CA ASP A 42 6.61 -7.30 9.22
C ASP A 42 7.53 -6.28 8.54
N HIS A 43 8.78 -6.66 8.26
CA HIS A 43 9.71 -5.81 7.52
C HIS A 43 9.42 -5.85 6.02
N CYS A 44 8.32 -5.21 5.63
CA CYS A 44 7.88 -5.13 4.24
C CYS A 44 7.20 -3.79 3.94
N LEU A 45 7.01 -3.54 2.64
CA LEU A 45 6.23 -2.43 2.14
C LEU A 45 4.86 -2.93 1.71
N GLN A 46 3.83 -2.16 2.05
CA GLN A 46 2.47 -2.37 1.58
C GLN A 46 2.15 -1.38 0.46
N LEU A 47 1.40 -1.84 -0.54
CA LEU A 47 0.99 -1.05 -1.69
C LEU A 47 -0.53 -1.07 -1.80
N TYR A 48 -1.15 0.11 -1.86
CA TYR A 48 -2.60 0.29 -1.93
C TYR A 48 -2.98 1.15 -3.14
N PRO A 49 -4.11 0.87 -3.81
CA PRO A 49 -4.82 1.89 -4.58
C PRO A 49 -5.18 3.08 -3.67
N LEU A 50 -5.08 4.31 -4.18
CA LEU A 50 -5.34 5.51 -3.37
C LEU A 50 -6.70 5.47 -2.66
N SER A 51 -7.77 5.08 -3.36
CA SER A 51 -9.12 5.01 -2.79
C SER A 51 -9.24 4.03 -1.62
N GLU A 52 -8.50 2.92 -1.66
CA GLU A 52 -8.47 1.95 -0.55
C GLU A 52 -7.66 2.49 0.63
N TRP A 53 -6.59 3.22 0.36
CA TRP A 53 -5.79 3.86 1.40
C TRP A 53 -6.58 4.94 2.16
N GLU A 54 -7.36 5.76 1.46
CA GLU A 54 -8.21 6.78 2.08
C GLU A 54 -9.20 6.17 3.11
N LEU A 55 -9.73 4.97 2.84
CA LEU A 55 -10.57 4.24 3.79
C LEU A 55 -9.80 3.76 5.02
N VAL A 56 -8.53 3.37 4.86
CA VAL A 56 -7.66 2.99 5.97
C VAL A 56 -7.30 4.22 6.80
N GLU A 57 -6.91 5.31 6.16
CA GLU A 57 -6.56 6.59 6.78
C GLU A 57 -7.73 7.17 7.58
N GLN A 58 -8.95 7.10 7.05
CA GLN A 58 -10.15 7.52 7.76
C GLN A 58 -10.35 6.69 9.04
N LYS A 59 -10.28 5.36 8.94
CA LYS A 59 -10.41 4.47 10.10
C LYS A 59 -9.34 4.74 11.16
N LEU A 60 -8.10 5.02 10.73
CA LEU A 60 -7.01 5.36 11.64
C LEU A 60 -7.29 6.70 12.34
N SER A 61 -7.74 7.70 11.58
CA SER A 61 -8.05 9.05 12.10
C SER A 61 -9.12 9.02 13.20
N ASP A 62 -10.14 8.17 13.03
CA ASP A 62 -11.23 7.96 13.99
C ASP A 62 -10.80 7.28 15.30
N LEU A 63 -9.62 6.65 15.33
CA LEU A 63 -9.12 6.02 16.55
C LEU A 63 -8.73 7.06 17.62
N PRO A 64 -9.04 6.81 18.90
CA PRO A 64 -8.67 7.69 20.00
C PRO A 64 -7.15 7.89 20.11
N SER A 65 -6.68 9.13 19.94
CA SER A 65 -5.25 9.51 19.98
C SER A 65 -4.60 9.41 21.37
N LEU A 66 -5.39 9.09 22.40
CA LEU A 66 -4.93 8.91 23.78
C LEU A 66 -4.28 7.54 24.01
N ASN A 67 -4.49 6.57 23.10
CA ASN A 67 -3.81 5.28 23.17
C ASN A 67 -2.42 5.37 22.51
N PRO A 68 -1.31 5.12 23.24
CA PRO A 68 0.05 5.17 22.69
C PRO A 68 0.27 4.21 21.51
N GLN A 69 -0.42 3.07 21.49
CA GLN A 69 -0.34 2.10 20.39
C GLN A 69 -0.99 2.67 19.13
N VAL A 70 -2.15 3.34 19.26
CA VAL A 70 -2.83 4.01 18.14
C VAL A 70 -1.98 5.15 17.59
N ARG A 71 -1.32 5.92 18.46
CA ARG A 71 -0.43 7.00 18.03
C ARG A 71 0.76 6.51 17.20
N ARG A 72 1.22 5.28 17.41
CA ARG A 72 2.31 4.68 16.62
C ARG A 72 1.87 4.25 15.22
N LEU A 73 0.56 4.14 15.00
CA LEU A 73 -0.06 3.74 13.72
C LEU A 73 -0.55 4.94 12.90
N LYS A 74 -0.65 6.14 13.51
CA LYS A 74 -0.89 7.42 12.84
C LYS A 74 0.46 8.03 12.44
#